data_AF-A0A5B8N342-F1
#
_entry.id   AF-A0A5B8N342-F1
#
_cell.length_a   1.000
_cell.length_b   1.000
_cell.length_c   1.000
_cell.angle_alpha   90.00
_cell.angle_beta   90.00
_cell.angle_gamma   90.00
#
_symmetry.space_group_name_H-M   'P 1'
#
loop_
_entity.id
_entity.type
_entity.pdbx_description
1 polymer ?
#
loop_
_entity_poly.entity_id
_entity_poly.type
_entity_poly.pdbx_seq_one_letter_code
_entity_poly.pdbx_strand_id
1 'polypeptide(L)'
;MTQTDFSVGSIEAVHGPVIDVRCKYLPPLGQALDVEDHSEHCVLEVHQHLGPDRVRAIALHPVAGLSRGMPVFDRGGPLHVPVSPACLGRMLNMFGEPLDGGDPLPATAFRNILALPPVVSDVLPPQQILPTGIKVIDLLCPFVRGGKTGLFGGAGVGKTVLMMEFMHAVSTSMHGVSVFSGVGERMREGHELWHEMRAAGVLDKAVLVYGQMNESPGVRFHVGYTALTYAEYLRDSMATEVLLLMDNVFRFVQAGSEISGLLGRMPATVGYQPTLLTEVASLQERIVSTPTGAITAVQAVYVPADDMSDPAVATILGHLDSVVILSRQQAAKGIYPAVDPLRSTSRMMDRRILGERHYRIARAVREHLARYAELEDIIAMLGIEELSAEDRRIVERARRLQRYLTQPFQVVAEHSGMAGASVPLERTLDDCEGFLAGRFDTLAESDCYMQGAMPA
;
A
#
# COMPACT_ATOMS: atom_id res chain seq x y z
N MET A 1 15.31 14.36 36.47
CA MET A 1 14.60 15.66 36.49
C MET A 1 13.13 15.32 36.61
N THR A 2 12.44 15.84 37.63
CA THR A 2 11.04 15.50 37.95
C THR A 2 10.07 16.11 36.92
N GLN A 3 9.01 15.38 36.55
CA GLN A 3 7.99 15.73 35.52
C GLN A 3 7.40 17.16 35.61
N THR A 4 7.52 17.84 36.75
CA THR A 4 6.96 19.18 36.99
C THR A 4 7.56 20.31 36.15
N ASP A 5 8.78 20.18 35.63
CA ASP A 5 9.44 21.26 34.86
C ASP A 5 9.03 21.32 33.37
N PHE A 6 8.28 20.33 32.87
CA PHE A 6 7.82 20.26 31.46
C PHE A 6 6.32 20.50 31.28
N SER A 7 5.65 21.08 32.29
CA SER A 7 4.21 21.36 32.21
C SER A 7 3.92 22.49 31.21
N VAL A 8 3.41 22.12 30.04
CA VAL A 8 2.90 23.03 28.99
C VAL A 8 1.71 23.82 29.51
N GLY A 9 0.83 23.17 30.25
CA GLY A 9 -0.47 23.76 30.56
C GLY A 9 -1.44 22.78 31.22
N SER A 10 -2.73 23.01 31.01
CA SER A 10 -3.80 22.14 31.49
C SER A 10 -4.95 22.04 30.48
N ILE A 11 -5.68 20.92 30.50
CA ILE A 11 -6.84 20.71 29.64
C ILE A 11 -7.94 21.75 29.96
N GLU A 12 -8.39 22.48 28.95
CA GLU A 12 -9.47 23.46 29.05
C GLU A 12 -10.82 22.85 28.62
N ALA A 13 -10.83 22.09 27.52
CA ALA A 13 -12.02 21.44 27.00
C ALA A 13 -11.71 20.09 26.31
N VAL A 14 -12.70 19.19 26.36
CA VAL A 14 -12.65 17.85 25.76
C VAL A 14 -13.89 17.68 24.88
N HIS A 15 -13.70 17.63 23.56
CA HIS A 15 -14.75 17.48 22.55
C HIS A 15 -14.50 16.21 21.75
N GLY A 16 -14.86 15.06 22.33
CA GLY A 16 -14.45 13.76 21.79
C GLY A 16 -12.92 13.68 21.71
N PRO A 17 -12.32 13.32 20.56
CA PRO A 17 -10.88 13.26 20.39
C PRO A 17 -10.20 14.64 20.29
N VAL A 18 -10.95 15.74 20.23
CA VAL A 18 -10.40 17.10 20.15
C VAL A 18 -10.22 17.66 21.56
N ILE A 19 -8.98 17.98 21.92
CA ILE A 19 -8.62 18.49 23.23
C ILE A 19 -8.08 19.91 23.07
N ASP A 20 -8.75 20.87 23.70
CA ASP A 20 -8.24 22.25 23.79
C ASP A 20 -7.43 22.38 25.08
N VAL A 21 -6.17 22.81 24.96
CA VAL A 21 -5.22 22.95 26.06
C VAL A 21 -4.91 24.42 26.27
N ARG A 22 -5.02 24.88 27.51
CA ARG A 22 -4.54 26.20 27.91
C ARG A 22 -3.08 26.11 28.30
N CYS A 23 -2.23 26.81 27.57
CA CYS A 23 -0.79 26.68 27.65
C CYS A 23 -0.12 27.91 28.26
N LYS A 24 0.94 27.69 29.03
CA LYS A 24 1.86 28.71 29.53
C LYS A 24 2.76 29.25 28.40
N TYR A 25 3.09 28.39 27.43
CA TYR A 25 3.76 28.72 26.17
C TYR A 25 3.11 27.90 25.05
N LEU A 26 3.17 28.37 23.80
CA LEU A 26 2.56 27.67 22.66
C LEU A 26 3.53 26.64 22.06
N PRO A 27 3.27 25.32 22.16
CA PRO A 27 4.04 24.33 21.43
C PRO A 27 3.77 24.46 19.92
N PRO A 28 4.75 24.22 19.04
CA PRO A 28 4.57 24.24 17.60
C PRO A 28 3.57 23.18 17.11
N LEU A 29 3.11 23.35 15.87
CA LEU A 29 2.23 22.37 15.21
C LEU A 29 2.98 21.05 14.98
N GLY A 30 2.27 19.93 15.12
CA GLY A 30 2.81 18.57 15.04
C GLY A 30 3.59 18.13 16.28
N GLN A 31 3.68 18.96 17.32
CA GLN A 31 4.30 18.59 18.59
C GLN A 31 3.41 17.60 19.36
N ALA A 32 4.03 16.56 19.93
CA ALA A 32 3.36 15.60 20.79
C ALA A 32 3.39 16.08 22.24
N LEU A 33 2.26 15.94 22.93
CA LEU A 33 2.06 16.30 24.32
C LEU A 33 1.56 15.08 25.10
N ASP A 34 1.84 15.05 26.39
CA ASP A 34 1.43 13.97 27.28
C ASP A 34 0.42 14.43 28.32
N VAL A 35 -0.59 13.60 28.54
CA VAL A 35 -1.49 13.69 29.70
C VAL A 35 -1.38 12.38 30.47
N GLU A 36 -1.08 12.49 31.75
CA GLU A 36 -1.03 11.35 32.66
C GLU A 36 -2.35 11.29 33.44
N ASP A 37 -3.13 10.25 33.20
CA ASP A 37 -4.16 9.79 34.14
C ASP A 37 -3.56 8.67 34.99
N HIS A 38 -4.00 8.53 36.25
CA HIS A 38 -3.37 7.71 37.29
C HIS A 38 -3.13 6.23 36.95
N SER A 39 -3.64 5.74 35.80
CA SER A 39 -3.38 4.41 35.23
C SER A 39 -3.16 4.37 33.71
N GLU A 40 -3.39 5.47 32.97
CA GLU A 40 -3.35 5.48 31.50
C GLU A 40 -2.62 6.72 30.96
N HIS A 41 -1.82 6.50 29.93
CA HIS A 41 -1.04 7.53 29.25
C HIS A 41 -1.77 7.97 27.98
N CYS A 42 -1.96 9.27 27.78
CA CYS A 42 -2.63 9.81 26.60
C CYS A 42 -1.71 10.79 25.86
N VAL A 43 -1.31 10.41 24.65
CA VAL A 43 -0.58 11.29 23.73
C VAL A 43 -1.57 12.19 22.97
N LEU A 44 -1.30 13.49 22.94
CA LEU A 44 -2.00 14.48 22.11
C LEU A 44 -1.06 15.02 21.03
N GLU A 45 -1.56 15.32 19.83
CA GLU A 45 -0.82 16.04 18.78
C GLU A 45 -1.40 17.44 18.54
N VAL A 46 -0.55 18.47 18.55
CA VAL A 46 -0.98 19.86 18.33
C VAL A 46 -1.28 20.13 16.85
N HIS A 47 -2.52 20.53 16.53
CA HIS A 47 -2.95 20.82 15.16
C HIS A 47 -3.24 22.29 14.87
N GLN A 48 -3.63 23.09 15.87
CA GLN A 48 -3.94 24.51 15.67
C GLN A 48 -3.57 25.36 16.89
N HIS A 49 -3.17 26.61 16.65
CA HIS A 49 -3.11 27.65 17.67
C HIS A 49 -4.41 28.45 17.62
N LEU A 50 -5.21 28.39 18.70
CA LEU A 50 -6.50 29.08 18.79
C LEU A 50 -6.34 30.53 19.28
N GLY A 51 -5.19 30.85 19.87
CA GLY A 51 -4.88 32.15 20.44
C GLY A 51 -3.49 32.17 21.07
N PRO A 52 -3.14 33.22 21.84
CA PRO A 52 -1.80 33.39 22.41
C PRO A 52 -1.46 32.37 23.52
N ASP A 53 -2.45 31.73 24.13
CA ASP A 53 -2.32 30.83 25.27
C ASP A 53 -3.13 29.53 25.10
N ARG A 54 -3.59 29.22 23.88
CA ARG A 54 -4.46 28.08 23.62
C ARG A 54 -4.09 27.34 22.35
N VAL A 55 -4.01 26.02 22.47
CA VAL A 55 -3.84 25.12 21.32
C VAL A 55 -4.98 24.12 21.26
N ARG A 56 -5.27 23.67 20.04
CA ARG A 56 -6.14 22.53 19.77
C ARG A 56 -5.30 21.34 19.37
N ALA A 57 -5.48 20.25 20.08
CA ALA A 57 -4.79 18.99 19.86
C ALA A 57 -5.77 17.86 19.58
N ILE A 58 -5.29 16.78 18.95
CA ILE A 58 -6.03 15.55 18.74
C ILE A 58 -5.43 14.46 19.63
N ALA A 59 -6.28 13.75 20.36
CA ALA A 59 -5.88 12.60 21.15
C ALA A 59 -5.60 11.38 20.26
N LEU A 60 -4.42 10.79 20.47
CA LEU A 60 -3.97 9.56 19.81
C LEU A 60 -4.32 8.30 20.63
N HIS A 61 -5.07 8.46 21.71
CA HIS A 61 -5.55 7.41 22.60
C HIS A 61 -7.06 7.57 22.85
N PRO A 62 -7.73 6.56 23.45
CA PRO A 62 -9.04 6.77 24.04
C PRO A 62 -9.05 7.98 24.98
N VAL A 63 -10.12 8.78 24.92
CA VAL A 63 -10.26 10.00 25.73
C VAL A 63 -11.09 9.79 27.01
N ALA A 64 -11.47 8.54 27.29
CA ALA A 64 -12.15 8.21 28.54
C ALA A 64 -11.20 8.50 29.71
N GLY A 65 -11.69 9.18 30.75
CA GLY A 65 -10.86 9.62 31.89
C GLY A 65 -10.32 11.04 31.77
N LEU A 66 -10.16 11.58 30.56
CA LEU A 66 -9.69 12.97 30.38
C LEU A 66 -10.68 13.98 30.97
N SER A 67 -10.16 14.87 31.82
CA SER A 67 -10.96 15.89 32.51
C SER A 67 -10.28 17.25 32.50
N ARG A 68 -11.10 18.31 32.61
CA ARG A 68 -10.62 19.69 32.63
C ARG A 68 -9.73 19.93 33.86
N GLY A 69 -8.64 20.66 33.65
CA GLY A 69 -7.65 20.95 34.69
C GLY A 69 -6.53 19.92 34.82
N MET A 70 -6.62 18.77 34.12
CA MET A 70 -5.50 17.82 34.07
C MET A 70 -4.24 18.48 33.49
N PRO A 71 -3.06 18.27 34.09
CA PRO A 71 -1.81 18.84 33.59
C PRO A 71 -1.42 18.19 32.26
N VAL A 72 -0.88 19.01 31.36
CA VAL A 72 -0.35 18.58 30.06
C VAL A 72 1.15 18.84 30.05
N PHE A 73 1.92 17.85 29.63
CA PHE A 73 3.38 17.84 29.63
C PHE A 73 3.94 17.84 28.20
N ASP A 74 5.10 18.47 28.03
CA ASP A 74 5.76 18.56 26.74
C ASP A 74 6.67 17.37 26.49
N ARG A 75 6.61 16.77 25.28
CA ARG A 75 7.63 15.83 24.80
C ARG A 75 8.83 16.52 24.15
N GLY A 76 8.75 17.82 23.90
CA GLY A 76 9.81 18.63 23.29
C GLY A 76 9.93 18.48 21.77
N GLY A 77 9.02 17.74 21.13
CA GLY A 77 8.99 17.56 19.68
C GLY A 77 7.82 16.68 19.22
N PRO A 78 7.76 16.36 17.92
CA PRO A 78 6.74 15.45 17.39
C PRO A 78 6.81 14.05 18.00
N LEU A 79 5.84 13.20 17.65
CA LEU A 79 5.89 11.80 18.06
C LEU A 79 7.14 11.12 17.47
N HIS A 80 7.90 10.47 18.35
CA HIS A 80 9.06 9.66 17.96
C HIS A 80 8.81 8.20 18.31
N VAL A 81 9.28 7.31 17.46
CA VAL A 81 9.22 5.85 17.68
C VAL A 81 10.61 5.27 17.85
N PRO A 82 10.79 4.25 18.70
CA PRO A 82 12.06 3.56 18.85
C PRO A 82 12.41 2.82 17.55
N VAL A 83 13.64 2.98 17.07
CA VAL A 83 14.14 2.27 15.89
C VAL A 83 15.36 1.44 16.24
N SER A 84 15.38 0.20 15.76
CA SER A 84 16.43 -0.78 16.00
C SER A 84 16.32 -1.89 14.96
N PRO A 85 17.39 -2.60 14.60
CA PRO A 85 17.28 -3.79 13.74
C PRO A 85 16.37 -4.87 14.35
N ALA A 86 16.16 -4.83 15.68
CA ALA A 86 15.23 -5.69 16.41
C ALA A 86 13.74 -5.42 16.09
N CYS A 87 13.42 -4.44 15.24
CA CYS A 87 12.05 -4.26 14.74
C CYS A 87 11.64 -5.34 13.72
N LEU A 88 12.60 -6.00 13.06
CA LEU A 88 12.32 -7.12 12.17
C LEU A 88 11.78 -8.31 12.98
N GLY A 89 10.77 -8.99 12.44
CA GLY A 89 10.03 -10.04 13.11
C GLY A 89 8.89 -9.56 14.01
N ARG A 90 8.70 -8.24 14.17
CA ARG A 90 7.79 -7.67 15.18
C ARG A 90 6.48 -7.17 14.58
N MET A 91 5.44 -7.22 15.40
CA MET A 91 4.20 -6.49 15.19
C MET A 91 4.11 -5.32 16.17
N LEU A 92 3.95 -4.10 15.65
CA LEU A 92 4.02 -2.85 16.39
C LEU A 92 2.75 -2.01 16.18
N ASN A 93 2.39 -1.19 17.17
CA ASN A 93 1.39 -0.14 17.02
C ASN A 93 2.01 1.17 16.48
N MET A 94 1.21 2.25 16.39
CA MET A 94 1.69 3.56 15.93
C MET A 94 2.78 4.18 16.82
N PHE A 95 2.88 3.76 18.08
CA PHE A 95 3.85 4.28 19.05
C PHE A 95 5.16 3.47 19.05
N GLY A 96 5.22 2.39 18.27
CA GLY A 96 6.34 1.45 18.25
C GLY A 96 6.32 0.45 19.40
N GLU A 97 5.18 0.30 20.06
CA GLU A 97 4.98 -0.68 21.13
C GLU A 97 4.54 -2.03 20.53
N PRO A 98 4.97 -3.15 21.11
CA PRO A 98 4.70 -4.47 20.57
C PRO A 98 3.24 -4.92 20.76
N LEU A 99 2.62 -5.36 19.67
CA LEU A 99 1.30 -6.00 19.64
C LEU A 99 1.40 -7.53 19.58
N ASP A 100 2.60 -8.08 19.39
CA ASP A 100 2.88 -9.51 19.30
C ASP A 100 3.10 -10.21 20.66
N GLY A 101 3.02 -9.45 21.76
CA GLY A 101 3.30 -9.95 23.11
C GLY A 101 4.77 -10.17 23.43
N GLY A 102 5.69 -9.77 22.54
CA GLY A 102 7.12 -9.76 22.82
C GLY A 102 7.56 -8.51 23.60
N ASP A 103 8.84 -8.46 23.98
CA ASP A 103 9.40 -7.34 24.75
C ASP A 103 9.41 -6.02 23.95
N PRO A 104 9.36 -4.85 24.61
CA PRO A 104 9.53 -3.56 23.95
C PRO A 104 10.84 -3.47 23.15
N LEU A 105 10.81 -2.70 22.05
CA LEU A 105 12.01 -2.47 21.26
C LEU A 105 13.10 -1.77 22.10
N PRO A 106 14.39 -2.07 21.87
CA PRO A 106 15.47 -1.35 22.53
C PRO A 106 15.38 0.15 22.25
N ALA A 107 15.29 0.97 23.31
CA ALA A 107 15.22 2.42 23.23
C ALA A 107 16.60 3.07 22.97
N THR A 108 17.35 2.55 21.99
CA THR A 108 18.71 3.02 21.65
C THR A 108 18.72 4.21 20.71
N ALA A 109 17.73 4.30 19.83
CA ALA A 109 17.56 5.39 18.88
C ALA A 109 16.07 5.63 18.64
N PHE A 110 15.73 6.87 18.32
CA PHE A 110 14.36 7.30 18.05
C PHE A 110 14.30 8.05 16.72
N ARG A 111 13.20 7.92 15.99
CA ARG A 111 12.94 8.71 14.78
C ARG A 111 11.59 9.38 14.83
N ASN A 112 11.55 10.62 14.34
CA ASN A 112 10.33 11.40 14.16
C ASN A 112 9.45 10.74 13.10
N ILE A 113 8.17 10.52 13.42
CA ILE A 113 7.22 9.97 12.44
C ILE A 113 6.84 10.97 11.35
N LEU A 114 6.90 12.27 11.63
CA LEU A 114 6.59 13.38 10.73
C LEU A 114 7.87 13.98 10.10
N ALA A 115 8.83 13.13 9.72
CA ALA A 115 10.04 13.58 9.04
C ALA A 115 9.71 14.27 7.70
N LEU A 116 10.55 15.22 7.30
CA LEU A 116 10.46 15.85 5.99
C LEU A 116 10.92 14.88 4.89
N PRO A 117 10.38 14.97 3.67
CA PRO A 117 10.89 14.18 2.54
C PRO A 117 12.36 14.51 2.24
N PRO A 118 13.13 13.56 1.68
CA PRO A 118 14.48 13.82 1.23
C PRO A 118 14.55 14.99 0.24
N VAL A 119 15.68 15.69 0.24
CA VAL A 119 15.92 16.77 -0.72
C VAL A 119 16.02 16.21 -2.14
N VAL A 120 15.58 16.98 -3.13
CA VAL A 120 15.50 16.54 -4.54
C VAL A 120 16.85 16.05 -5.08
N SER A 121 17.98 16.60 -4.62
CA SER A 121 19.32 16.16 -5.01
C SER A 121 19.64 14.72 -4.63
N ASP A 122 18.99 14.21 -3.59
CA ASP A 122 19.25 12.89 -3.01
C ASP A 122 18.24 11.86 -3.50
N VAL A 123 17.26 12.28 -4.32
CA VAL A 123 16.24 11.40 -4.88
C VAL A 123 16.73 10.81 -6.20
N LEU A 124 16.75 9.48 -6.26
CA LEU A 124 17.04 8.75 -7.49
C LEU A 124 15.75 8.43 -8.25
N PRO A 125 15.68 8.68 -9.57
CA PRO A 125 14.52 8.32 -10.35
C PRO A 125 14.41 6.78 -10.47
N PRO A 126 13.18 6.23 -10.56
CA PRO A 126 12.98 4.80 -10.81
C PRO A 126 13.51 4.44 -12.20
N GLN A 127 14.45 3.49 -12.30
CA GLN A 127 15.07 3.12 -13.59
C GLN A 127 15.04 1.62 -13.91
N GLN A 128 14.93 0.75 -12.90
CA GLN A 128 15.07 -0.69 -13.09
C GLN A 128 13.74 -1.41 -12.85
N ILE A 129 13.34 -2.25 -13.80
CA ILE A 129 12.18 -3.14 -13.65
C ILE A 129 12.48 -4.13 -12.54
N LEU A 130 11.52 -4.32 -11.64
CA LEU A 130 11.56 -5.33 -10.61
C LEU A 130 10.77 -6.55 -11.11
N PRO A 131 11.44 -7.66 -11.50
CA PRO A 131 10.74 -8.86 -11.92
C PRO A 131 10.00 -9.47 -10.73
N THR A 132 8.68 -9.60 -10.85
CA THR A 132 7.82 -10.16 -9.80
C THR A 132 7.63 -11.66 -9.96
N GLY A 133 7.88 -12.20 -11.16
CA GLY A 133 7.57 -13.57 -11.51
C GLY A 133 6.08 -13.81 -11.76
N ILE A 134 5.26 -12.75 -11.74
CA ILE A 134 3.82 -12.80 -12.02
C ILE A 134 3.60 -12.33 -13.46
N LYS A 135 3.17 -13.25 -14.33
CA LYS A 135 3.07 -13.06 -15.78
C LYS A 135 2.37 -11.77 -16.19
N VAL A 136 1.16 -11.52 -15.67
CA VAL A 136 0.36 -10.35 -16.05
C VAL A 136 1.00 -9.03 -15.60
N ILE A 137 1.66 -9.03 -14.44
CA ILE A 137 2.33 -7.85 -13.89
C ILE A 137 3.57 -7.54 -14.70
N ASP A 138 4.48 -8.52 -14.82
CA ASP A 138 5.76 -8.35 -15.51
C ASP A 138 5.55 -8.01 -17.00
N LEU A 139 4.52 -8.58 -17.65
CA LEU A 139 4.22 -8.29 -19.05
C LEU A 139 3.56 -6.91 -19.25
N LEU A 140 2.48 -6.60 -18.51
CA LEU A 140 1.56 -5.51 -18.87
C LEU A 140 1.63 -4.29 -17.96
N CYS A 141 2.03 -4.44 -16.71
CA CYS A 141 2.14 -3.35 -15.75
C CYS A 141 3.37 -3.56 -14.84
N PRO A 142 4.58 -3.58 -15.43
CA PRO A 142 5.80 -3.95 -14.73
C PRO A 142 6.09 -3.00 -13.57
N PHE A 143 6.58 -3.58 -12.47
CA PHE A 143 6.97 -2.83 -11.28
C PHE A 143 8.36 -2.25 -11.46
N VAL A 144 8.64 -1.20 -10.70
CA VAL A 144 9.92 -0.50 -10.74
C VAL A 144 10.52 -0.53 -9.36
N ARG A 145 11.80 -0.87 -9.29
CA ARG A 145 12.57 -0.71 -8.07
C ARG A 145 12.54 0.76 -7.66
N GLY A 146 12.11 1.02 -6.43
CA GLY A 146 11.95 2.39 -5.93
C GLY A 146 10.69 3.12 -6.38
N GLY A 147 9.83 2.44 -7.13
CA GLY A 147 8.57 3.00 -7.63
C GLY A 147 7.41 2.80 -6.66
N LYS A 148 6.32 3.49 -6.95
CA LYS A 148 5.06 3.41 -6.21
C LYS A 148 4.01 2.71 -7.07
N THR A 149 3.45 1.62 -6.57
CA THR A 149 2.40 0.85 -7.25
C THR A 149 1.11 0.91 -6.46
N GLY A 150 0.00 1.23 -7.12
CA GLY A 150 -1.33 1.12 -6.54
C GLY A 150 -2.05 -0.16 -6.97
N LEU A 151 -2.59 -0.90 -6.01
CA LEU A 151 -3.50 -2.02 -6.20
C LEU A 151 -4.94 -1.56 -5.96
N PHE A 152 -5.70 -1.40 -7.03
CA PHE A 152 -7.09 -0.93 -6.99
C PHE A 152 -8.01 -2.12 -7.10
N GLY A 153 -9.09 -2.16 -6.32
CA GLY A 153 -10.12 -3.19 -6.49
C GLY A 153 -11.10 -3.28 -5.34
N GLY A 154 -12.25 -3.92 -5.61
CA GLY A 154 -13.29 -4.15 -4.62
C GLY A 154 -12.90 -5.17 -3.54
N ALA A 155 -13.82 -5.46 -2.62
CA ALA A 155 -13.66 -6.57 -1.68
C ALA A 155 -13.69 -7.92 -2.41
N GLY A 156 -12.88 -8.89 -1.97
CA GLY A 156 -12.91 -10.27 -2.47
C GLY A 156 -12.23 -10.53 -3.82
N VAL A 157 -11.61 -9.53 -4.47
CA VAL A 157 -10.91 -9.72 -5.75
C VAL A 157 -9.46 -10.24 -5.63
N GLY A 158 -9.02 -10.60 -4.42
CA GLY A 158 -7.69 -11.16 -4.17
C GLY A 158 -6.55 -10.15 -3.93
N LYS A 159 -6.85 -8.93 -3.43
CA LYS A 159 -5.82 -7.90 -3.12
C LYS A 159 -4.75 -8.41 -2.16
N THR A 160 -5.17 -8.92 -1.00
CA THR A 160 -4.28 -9.42 0.06
C THR A 160 -3.44 -10.60 -0.43
N VAL A 161 -4.07 -11.53 -1.17
CA VAL A 161 -3.39 -12.67 -1.77
C VAL A 161 -2.28 -12.21 -2.73
N LEU A 162 -2.56 -11.22 -3.59
CA LEU A 162 -1.57 -10.65 -4.49
C LEU A 162 -0.44 -9.93 -3.73
N MET A 163 -0.76 -9.20 -2.65
CA MET A 163 0.26 -8.56 -1.79
C MET A 163 1.18 -9.59 -1.14
N MET A 164 0.63 -10.69 -0.60
CA MET A 164 1.41 -11.76 0.00
C MET A 164 2.31 -12.46 -1.03
N GLU A 165 1.80 -12.71 -2.25
CA GLU A 165 2.61 -13.27 -3.32
C GLU A 165 3.78 -12.33 -3.68
N PHE A 166 3.55 -11.01 -3.71
CA PHE A 166 4.64 -10.04 -3.87
C PHE A 166 5.66 -10.08 -2.75
N MET A 167 5.25 -10.21 -1.48
CA MET A 167 6.17 -10.38 -0.35
C MET A 167 7.05 -11.61 -0.53
N HIS A 168 6.44 -12.72 -0.93
CA HIS A 168 7.15 -13.97 -1.16
C HIS A 168 8.16 -13.83 -2.32
N ALA A 169 7.72 -13.26 -3.45
CA ALA A 169 8.57 -13.03 -4.61
C ALA A 169 9.75 -12.11 -4.29
N VAL A 170 9.53 -11.01 -3.57
CA VAL A 170 10.58 -10.07 -3.18
C VAL A 170 11.50 -10.63 -2.11
N SER A 171 10.99 -11.34 -1.09
CA SER A 171 11.84 -11.95 -0.04
C SER A 171 12.79 -13.02 -0.60
N THR A 172 12.38 -13.70 -1.67
CA THR A 172 13.16 -14.76 -2.32
C THR A 172 14.15 -14.20 -3.34
N SER A 173 13.78 -13.15 -4.09
CA SER A 173 14.60 -12.57 -5.16
C SER A 173 15.49 -11.40 -4.71
N MET A 174 15.05 -10.66 -3.69
CA MET A 174 15.77 -9.52 -3.12
C MET A 174 16.28 -9.90 -1.74
N HIS A 175 17.54 -9.58 -1.45
CA HIS A 175 18.07 -9.57 -0.08
C HIS A 175 17.53 -8.35 0.70
N GLY A 176 16.23 -8.08 0.57
CA GLY A 176 15.54 -6.92 1.10
C GLY A 176 14.65 -7.28 2.29
N VAL A 177 14.08 -6.24 2.90
CA VAL A 177 13.17 -6.33 4.04
C VAL A 177 11.80 -5.79 3.65
N SER A 178 10.76 -6.24 4.34
CA SER A 178 9.39 -5.77 4.10
C SER A 178 8.87 -4.97 5.29
N VAL A 179 8.12 -3.91 5.01
CA VAL A 179 7.39 -3.14 6.02
C VAL A 179 5.93 -3.17 5.64
N PHE A 180 5.08 -3.74 6.49
CA PHE A 180 3.64 -3.72 6.31
C PHE A 180 3.02 -2.60 7.15
N SER A 181 2.14 -1.84 6.55
CA SER A 181 1.40 -0.75 7.17
C SER A 181 -0.10 -1.06 7.08
N GLY A 182 -0.66 -1.58 8.17
CA GLY A 182 -2.08 -1.83 8.33
C GLY A 182 -2.83 -0.57 8.76
N VAL A 183 -3.19 0.28 7.81
CA VAL A 183 -3.87 1.57 8.02
C VAL A 183 -5.38 1.36 8.09
N GLY A 184 -5.95 1.46 9.30
CA GLY A 184 -7.37 1.27 9.51
C GLY A 184 -7.83 -0.12 9.11
N GLU A 185 -7.04 -1.14 9.42
CA GLU A 185 -7.30 -2.53 9.02
C GLU A 185 -8.13 -3.31 10.04
N ARG A 186 -8.78 -4.39 9.56
CA ARG A 186 -9.53 -5.29 10.45
C ARG A 186 -8.55 -6.13 11.26
N MET A 187 -8.78 -6.22 12.58
CA MET A 187 -7.94 -7.05 13.47
C MET A 187 -7.81 -8.49 13.00
N ARG A 188 -8.92 -9.08 12.52
CA ARG A 188 -8.95 -10.45 11.99
C ARG A 188 -7.99 -10.63 10.81
N GLU A 189 -8.01 -9.69 9.86
CA GLU A 189 -7.17 -9.75 8.65
C GLU A 189 -5.69 -9.54 9.00
N GLY A 190 -5.40 -8.64 9.95
CA GLY A 190 -4.03 -8.47 10.45
C GLY A 190 -3.50 -9.69 11.22
N HIS A 191 -4.37 -10.35 11.99
CA HIS A 191 -4.04 -11.56 12.72
C HIS A 191 -3.78 -12.75 11.77
N GLU A 192 -4.63 -12.93 10.76
CA GLU A 192 -4.46 -13.94 9.69
C GLU A 192 -3.13 -13.72 8.96
N LEU A 193 -2.85 -12.49 8.50
CA LEU A 193 -1.61 -12.16 7.80
C LEU A 193 -0.37 -12.46 8.65
N TRP A 194 -0.38 -12.11 9.94
CA TRP A 194 0.73 -12.40 10.84
C TRP A 194 1.01 -13.90 10.97
N HIS A 195 -0.04 -14.70 11.11
CA HIS A 195 0.09 -16.16 11.18
C HIS A 195 0.57 -16.77 9.86
N GLU A 196 0.02 -16.31 8.73
CA GLU A 196 0.43 -16.75 7.40
C GLU A 196 1.89 -16.40 7.10
N MET A 197 2.33 -15.18 7.45
CA MET A 197 3.73 -14.77 7.29
C MET A 197 4.68 -15.56 8.19
N ARG A 198 4.24 -15.93 9.39
CA ARG A 198 5.02 -16.80 10.28
C ARG A 198 5.13 -18.21 9.73
N ALA A 199 4.03 -18.77 9.22
CA ALA A 199 4.01 -20.10 8.60
C ALA A 199 4.86 -20.15 7.33
N ALA A 200 4.84 -19.09 6.52
CA ALA A 200 5.64 -18.95 5.31
C ALA A 200 7.13 -18.64 5.59
N GLY A 201 7.53 -18.41 6.85
CA GLY A 201 8.92 -18.12 7.21
C GLY A 201 9.46 -16.78 6.72
N VAL A 202 8.57 -15.82 6.41
CA VAL A 202 8.95 -14.49 5.90
C VAL A 202 8.96 -13.39 6.98
N LEU A 203 8.38 -13.68 8.15
CA LEU A 203 8.22 -12.71 9.24
C LEU A 203 9.57 -12.16 9.74
N ASP A 204 10.63 -12.98 9.79
CA ASP A 204 11.96 -12.57 10.29
C ASP A 204 12.61 -11.43 9.48
N LYS A 205 12.13 -11.18 8.25
CA LYS A 205 12.57 -10.09 7.37
C LYS A 205 11.52 -9.00 7.21
N ALA A 206 10.48 -9.01 8.04
CA ALA A 206 9.38 -8.08 7.95
C ALA A 206 9.09 -7.40 9.29
N VAL A 207 8.60 -6.16 9.23
CA VAL A 207 7.99 -5.48 10.37
C VAL A 207 6.56 -5.14 10.01
N LEU A 208 5.63 -5.43 10.93
CA LEU A 208 4.22 -5.16 10.76
C LEU A 208 3.84 -3.99 11.67
N VAL A 209 3.30 -2.91 11.11
CA VAL A 209 2.83 -1.75 11.86
C VAL A 209 1.33 -1.59 11.66
N TYR A 210 0.56 -1.66 12.73
CA TYR A 210 -0.91 -1.63 12.68
C TYR A 210 -1.49 -0.40 13.36
N GLY A 211 -2.51 0.14 12.72
CA GLY A 211 -3.45 1.12 13.24
C GLY A 211 -4.85 0.59 12.95
N GLN A 212 -5.50 -0.03 13.92
CA GLN A 212 -6.70 -0.84 13.72
C GLN A 212 -7.95 0.02 13.51
N MET A 213 -9.00 -0.54 12.91
CA MET A 213 -10.27 0.19 12.64
C MET A 213 -10.94 0.77 13.89
N ASN A 214 -10.75 0.16 15.05
CA ASN A 214 -11.32 0.59 16.33
C ASN A 214 -10.50 1.68 17.05
N GLU A 215 -9.33 2.04 16.52
CA GLU A 215 -8.49 3.09 17.10
C GLU A 215 -8.94 4.49 16.67
N SER A 216 -8.41 5.51 17.34
CA SER A 216 -8.76 6.90 17.07
C SER A 216 -8.41 7.28 15.61
N PRO A 217 -9.14 8.25 15.01
CA PRO A 217 -8.77 8.73 13.68
C PRO A 217 -7.35 9.33 13.65
N GLY A 218 -6.85 9.86 14.78
CA GLY A 218 -5.45 10.25 14.94
C GLY A 218 -4.50 9.08 14.69
N VAL A 219 -4.75 7.94 15.33
CA VAL A 219 -3.94 6.72 15.12
C VAL A 219 -3.94 6.28 13.66
N ARG A 220 -5.14 6.18 13.06
CA ARG A 220 -5.30 5.75 11.67
C ARG A 220 -4.66 6.72 10.67
N PHE A 221 -4.59 8.00 10.99
CA PHE A 221 -3.90 9.00 10.17
C PHE A 221 -2.36 8.90 10.30
N HIS A 222 -1.84 8.55 11.47
CA HIS A 222 -0.39 8.54 11.73
C HIS A 222 0.32 7.20 11.56
N VAL A 223 -0.40 6.08 11.58
CA VAL A 223 0.21 4.74 11.42
C VAL A 223 0.98 4.60 10.10
N GLY A 224 0.47 5.16 9.00
CA GLY A 224 1.17 5.15 7.70
C GLY A 224 2.52 5.86 7.74
N TYR A 225 2.61 6.97 8.48
CA TYR A 225 3.86 7.68 8.70
C TYR A 225 4.82 6.88 9.59
N THR A 226 4.30 6.20 10.60
CA THR A 226 5.11 5.34 11.49
C THR A 226 5.74 4.19 10.73
N ALA A 227 4.96 3.49 9.92
CA ALA A 227 5.48 2.44 9.05
C ALA A 227 6.54 2.97 8.08
N LEU A 228 6.29 4.14 7.48
CA LEU A 228 7.25 4.78 6.60
C LEU A 228 8.55 5.16 7.34
N THR A 229 8.49 5.59 8.60
CA THR A 229 9.67 5.87 9.41
C THR A 229 10.52 4.63 9.68
N TYR A 230 9.91 3.45 9.87
CA TYR A 230 10.65 2.19 9.91
C TYR A 230 11.24 1.83 8.54
N ALA A 231 10.51 2.03 7.45
CA ALA A 231 11.03 1.83 6.10
C ALA A 231 12.22 2.74 5.78
N GLU A 232 12.15 4.01 6.14
CA GLU A 232 13.25 4.97 6.03
C GLU A 232 14.42 4.59 6.92
N TYR A 233 14.19 4.08 8.14
CA TYR A 233 15.27 3.56 8.99
C TYR A 233 16.03 2.41 8.32
N LEU A 234 15.29 1.43 7.79
CA LEU A 234 15.87 0.28 7.11
C LEU A 234 16.59 0.68 5.80
N ARG A 235 16.05 1.66 5.06
CA ARG A 235 16.71 2.24 3.88
C ARG A 235 17.98 3.01 4.25
N ASP A 236 17.89 3.97 5.16
CA ASP A 236 18.94 4.95 5.41
C ASP A 236 20.06 4.40 6.31
N SER A 237 19.69 3.67 7.36
CA SER A 237 20.64 3.21 8.39
C SER A 237 21.13 1.79 8.14
N MET A 238 20.31 0.93 7.53
CA MET A 238 20.72 -0.44 7.21
C MET A 238 21.13 -0.62 5.74
N ALA A 239 20.98 0.42 4.90
CA ALA A 239 21.28 0.39 3.47
C ALA A 239 20.62 -0.80 2.75
N THR A 240 19.35 -1.06 3.10
CA THR A 240 18.57 -2.17 2.55
C THR A 240 17.51 -1.70 1.56
N GLU A 241 17.16 -2.60 0.66
CA GLU A 241 15.98 -2.46 -0.19
C GLU A 241 14.74 -2.80 0.61
N VAL A 242 13.78 -1.88 0.63
CA VAL A 242 12.57 -2.02 1.43
C VAL A 242 11.35 -2.15 0.52
N LEU A 243 10.58 -3.21 0.71
CA LEU A 243 9.23 -3.32 0.17
C LEU A 243 8.25 -2.77 1.19
N LEU A 244 7.67 -1.60 0.92
CA LEU A 244 6.61 -1.01 1.74
C LEU A 244 5.25 -1.45 1.23
N LEU A 245 4.48 -2.13 2.06
CA LEU A 245 3.13 -2.59 1.77
C LEU A 245 2.15 -1.79 2.61
N MET A 246 1.26 -1.04 1.97
CA MET A 246 0.29 -0.21 2.68
C MET A 246 -1.12 -0.65 2.36
N ASP A 247 -1.80 -1.26 3.32
CA ASP A 247 -3.23 -1.58 3.25
C ASP A 247 -3.92 -0.87 4.41
N ASN A 248 -4.70 0.19 4.22
CA ASN A 248 -5.12 0.80 2.96
C ASN A 248 -4.83 2.30 2.95
N VAL A 249 -4.17 2.81 1.90
CA VAL A 249 -3.86 4.26 1.81
C VAL A 249 -5.13 5.12 1.71
N PHE A 250 -6.26 4.57 1.26
CA PHE A 250 -7.53 5.30 1.30
C PHE A 250 -8.01 5.54 2.74
N ARG A 251 -7.72 4.64 3.68
CA ARG A 251 -8.08 4.80 5.10
C ARG A 251 -7.30 5.93 5.78
N PHE A 252 -6.07 6.19 5.32
CA PHE A 252 -5.32 7.39 5.70
C PHE A 252 -6.08 8.67 5.33
N VAL A 253 -6.58 8.74 4.08
CA VAL A 253 -7.40 9.89 3.64
C VAL A 253 -8.69 10.01 4.44
N GLN A 254 -9.39 8.90 4.67
CA GLN A 254 -10.62 8.87 5.46
C GLN A 254 -10.38 9.39 6.88
N ALA A 255 -9.31 8.94 7.54
CA ALA A 255 -8.92 9.42 8.86
C ALA A 255 -8.61 10.92 8.85
N GLY A 256 -7.93 11.43 7.81
CA GLY A 256 -7.69 12.86 7.61
C GLY A 256 -8.98 13.67 7.45
N SER A 257 -9.97 13.15 6.72
CA SER A 257 -11.30 13.76 6.60
C SER A 257 -12.03 13.83 7.95
N GLU A 258 -11.96 12.77 8.76
CA GLU A 258 -12.53 12.73 10.11
C GLU A 258 -11.85 13.77 11.03
N ILE A 259 -10.51 13.82 11.05
CA ILE A 259 -9.74 14.82 11.82
C ILE A 259 -10.10 16.24 11.36
N SER A 260 -10.19 16.48 10.05
CA SER A 260 -10.55 17.79 9.50
C SER A 260 -11.93 18.27 9.95
N GLY A 261 -12.92 17.36 9.93
CA GLY A 261 -14.26 17.65 10.43
C GLY A 261 -14.27 17.96 11.93
N LEU A 262 -13.52 17.18 12.72
CA LEU A 262 -13.35 17.38 14.17
C LEU A 262 -12.69 18.73 14.49
N LEU A 263 -11.72 19.17 13.68
CA LEU A 263 -11.07 20.47 13.83
C LEU A 263 -11.96 21.65 13.38
N GLY A 264 -13.16 21.39 12.83
CA GLY A 264 -14.08 22.42 12.37
C GLY A 264 -13.67 23.09 11.05
N ARG A 265 -12.84 22.42 10.24
CA ARG A 265 -12.49 22.92 8.90
C ARG A 265 -13.68 22.77 7.96
N MET A 266 -13.91 23.74 7.09
CA MET A 266 -14.92 23.60 6.05
C MET A 266 -14.55 22.46 5.09
N PRO A 267 -15.46 21.51 4.81
CA PRO A 267 -15.17 20.42 3.89
C PRO A 267 -15.04 20.93 2.44
N ALA A 268 -14.22 20.24 1.66
CA ALA A 268 -14.03 20.46 0.23
C ALA A 268 -14.94 19.52 -0.60
N THR A 269 -14.59 19.32 -1.87
CA THR A 269 -15.32 18.47 -2.82
C THR A 269 -15.60 17.08 -2.25
N VAL A 270 -16.85 16.62 -2.35
CA VAL A 270 -17.31 15.29 -1.87
C VAL A 270 -17.14 15.09 -0.35
N GLY A 271 -16.83 16.13 0.43
CA GLY A 271 -16.73 16.06 1.89
C GLY A 271 -15.33 15.80 2.43
N TYR A 272 -14.31 15.71 1.55
CA TYR A 272 -12.91 15.54 1.96
C TYR A 272 -12.35 16.80 2.63
N GLN A 273 -11.22 16.65 3.30
CA GLN A 273 -10.49 17.75 3.92
C GLN A 273 -9.92 18.72 2.86
N PRO A 274 -9.88 20.04 3.13
CA PRO A 274 -9.28 21.01 2.21
C PRO A 274 -7.76 20.83 2.02
N THR A 275 -7.11 20.09 2.92
CA THR A 275 -5.67 19.79 2.94
C THR A 275 -5.32 18.46 2.28
N LEU A 276 -6.27 17.82 1.57
CA LEU A 276 -6.12 16.48 0.98
C LEU A 276 -4.84 16.35 0.15
N LEU A 277 -4.60 17.29 -0.77
CA LEU A 277 -3.43 17.27 -1.66
C LEU A 277 -2.11 17.28 -0.87
N THR A 278 -2.00 18.18 0.10
CA THR A 278 -0.78 18.34 0.90
C THR A 278 -0.53 17.17 1.85
N GLU A 279 -1.59 16.59 2.41
CA GLU A 279 -1.48 15.45 3.34
C GLU A 279 -1.13 14.14 2.62
N VAL A 280 -1.68 13.92 1.42
CA VAL A 280 -1.26 12.79 0.59
C VAL A 280 0.19 12.99 0.13
N ALA A 281 0.56 14.19 -0.30
CA ALA A 281 1.93 14.48 -0.72
C ALA A 281 2.95 14.29 0.42
N SER A 282 2.63 14.70 1.67
CA SER A 282 3.56 14.54 2.80
C SER A 282 3.90 13.08 3.10
N LEU A 283 2.99 12.15 2.81
CA LEU A 283 3.26 10.72 2.91
C LEU A 283 3.96 10.19 1.66
N GLN A 284 3.43 10.50 0.47
CA GLN A 284 3.89 9.91 -0.78
C GLN A 284 5.29 10.38 -1.20
N GLU A 285 5.66 11.62 -0.92
CA GLU A 285 6.97 12.18 -1.32
C GLU A 285 8.13 11.71 -0.45
N ARG A 286 7.86 11.02 0.65
CA ARG A 286 8.87 10.33 1.48
C ARG A 286 9.20 8.93 0.96
N ILE A 287 8.29 8.33 0.21
CA ILE A 287 8.47 7.03 -0.44
C ILE A 287 9.34 7.26 -1.70
N VAL A 288 10.65 7.26 -1.51
CA VAL A 288 11.61 7.54 -2.58
C VAL A 288 12.84 6.65 -2.46
N SER A 289 13.56 6.57 -3.57
CA SER A 289 14.89 5.96 -3.63
C SER A 289 15.96 6.98 -3.38
N THR A 290 17.01 6.55 -2.69
CA THR A 290 18.18 7.36 -2.35
C THR A 290 19.45 6.57 -2.67
N PRO A 291 20.64 7.19 -2.68
CA PRO A 291 21.89 6.46 -2.89
C PRO A 291 22.18 5.34 -1.88
N THR A 292 21.60 5.39 -0.68
CA THR A 292 21.78 4.37 0.37
C THR A 292 20.87 3.15 0.19
N GLY A 293 19.74 3.30 -0.50
CA GLY A 293 18.79 2.23 -0.75
C GLY A 293 17.47 2.75 -1.34
N ALA A 294 16.59 1.84 -1.73
CA ALA A 294 15.27 2.18 -2.28
C ALA A 294 14.11 1.67 -1.42
N ILE A 295 13.03 2.45 -1.40
CA ILE A 295 11.71 2.00 -0.93
C ILE A 295 10.84 1.77 -2.17
N THR A 296 10.48 0.51 -2.42
CA THR A 296 9.47 0.14 -3.41
C THR A 296 8.14 -0.02 -2.70
N ALA A 297 7.12 0.73 -3.08
CA ALA A 297 5.83 0.69 -2.39
C ALA A 297 4.74 0.00 -3.20
N VAL A 298 3.97 -0.87 -2.56
CA VAL A 298 2.72 -1.42 -3.08
C VAL A 298 1.60 -1.03 -2.13
N GLN A 299 0.68 -0.22 -2.62
CA GLN A 299 -0.36 0.41 -1.83
C GLN A 299 -1.71 -0.11 -2.29
N ALA A 300 -2.46 -0.76 -1.40
CA ALA A 300 -3.85 -1.08 -1.67
C ALA A 300 -4.67 0.21 -1.58
N VAL A 301 -5.45 0.46 -2.63
CA VAL A 301 -6.34 1.63 -2.74
C VAL A 301 -7.77 1.13 -2.85
N TYR A 302 -8.56 1.41 -1.83
CA TYR A 302 -10.00 1.23 -1.91
C TYR A 302 -10.61 2.30 -2.83
N VAL A 303 -11.43 1.89 -3.78
CA VAL A 303 -12.16 2.79 -4.69
C VAL A 303 -13.62 2.87 -4.23
N PRO A 304 -14.07 4.01 -3.68
CA PRO A 304 -15.44 4.17 -3.24
C PRO A 304 -16.40 4.01 -4.42
N ALA A 305 -17.40 3.12 -4.28
CA ALA A 305 -18.42 2.89 -5.30
C ALA A 305 -17.87 2.58 -6.71
N ASP A 306 -16.64 2.04 -6.81
CA ASP A 306 -15.91 1.84 -8.08
C ASP A 306 -15.68 3.13 -8.91
N ASP A 307 -15.81 4.31 -8.30
CA ASP A 307 -15.61 5.61 -8.95
C ASP A 307 -14.13 6.04 -8.89
N MET A 308 -13.43 5.91 -10.03
CA MET A 308 -12.04 6.36 -10.18
C MET A 308 -11.89 7.89 -10.25
N SER A 309 -13.00 8.62 -10.40
CA SER A 309 -12.99 10.09 -10.43
C SER A 309 -13.10 10.72 -9.03
N ASP A 310 -13.25 9.89 -7.99
CA ASP A 310 -13.23 10.35 -6.61
C ASP A 310 -11.95 11.18 -6.31
N PRO A 311 -12.06 12.36 -5.65
CA PRO A 311 -10.91 13.23 -5.39
C PRO A 311 -9.75 12.58 -4.65
N ALA A 312 -10.02 11.67 -3.69
CA ALA A 312 -8.97 10.98 -2.95
C ALA A 312 -8.22 9.99 -3.86
N VAL A 313 -8.97 9.23 -4.67
CA VAL A 313 -8.42 8.28 -5.64
C VAL A 313 -7.58 9.03 -6.69
N ALA A 314 -8.11 10.12 -7.25
CA ALA A 314 -7.42 10.95 -8.22
C ALA A 314 -6.12 11.56 -7.66
N THR A 315 -6.14 12.02 -6.40
CA THR A 315 -4.95 12.55 -5.72
C THR A 315 -3.88 11.47 -5.55
N ILE A 316 -4.26 10.28 -5.08
CA ILE A 316 -3.33 9.16 -4.90
C ILE A 316 -2.73 8.74 -6.25
N LEU A 317 -3.55 8.62 -7.30
CA LEU A 317 -3.11 8.25 -8.65
C LEU A 317 -2.01 9.17 -9.20
N GLY A 318 -2.02 10.46 -8.86
CA GLY A 318 -0.98 11.41 -9.26
C GLY A 318 0.43 11.01 -8.83
N HIS A 319 0.55 10.33 -7.69
CA HIS A 319 1.84 9.90 -7.12
C HIS A 319 2.27 8.50 -7.56
N LEU A 320 1.42 7.72 -8.21
CA LEU A 320 1.73 6.32 -8.56
C LEU A 320 2.48 6.20 -9.90
N ASP A 321 3.44 5.28 -9.96
CA ASP A 321 4.16 4.91 -11.17
C ASP A 321 3.50 3.75 -11.92
N SER A 322 2.89 2.83 -11.17
CA SER A 322 2.14 1.70 -11.72
C SER A 322 0.77 1.58 -11.08
N VAL A 323 -0.22 1.21 -11.88
CA VAL A 323 -1.62 1.06 -11.49
C VAL A 323 -2.08 -0.32 -11.90
N VAL A 324 -2.37 -1.16 -10.91
CA VAL A 324 -2.92 -2.51 -11.12
C VAL A 324 -4.38 -2.48 -10.68
N ILE A 325 -5.28 -2.72 -11.62
CA ILE A 325 -6.73 -2.76 -11.35
C ILE A 325 -7.16 -4.21 -11.28
N LEU A 326 -7.68 -4.61 -10.13
CA LEU A 326 -8.27 -5.91 -9.87
C LEU A 326 -9.79 -5.82 -10.04
N SER A 327 -10.33 -6.53 -11.01
CA SER A 327 -11.74 -6.40 -11.39
C SER A 327 -12.59 -7.58 -10.92
N ARG A 328 -13.81 -7.27 -10.50
CA ARG A 328 -14.82 -8.30 -10.15
C ARG A 328 -15.20 -9.15 -11.35
N GLN A 329 -15.18 -8.58 -12.57
CA GLN A 329 -15.52 -9.30 -13.79
C GLN A 329 -14.47 -10.39 -14.11
N GLN A 330 -13.18 -10.11 -13.94
CA GLN A 330 -12.12 -11.12 -14.11
C GLN A 330 -12.24 -12.21 -13.04
N ALA A 331 -12.45 -11.83 -11.77
CA ALA A 331 -12.64 -12.78 -10.68
C ALA A 331 -13.87 -13.70 -10.91
N ALA A 332 -14.99 -13.15 -11.40
CA ALA A 332 -16.19 -13.92 -11.73
C ALA A 332 -15.98 -14.92 -12.88
N LYS A 333 -15.05 -14.63 -13.80
CA LYS A 333 -14.60 -15.54 -14.87
C LYS A 333 -13.60 -16.61 -14.37
N GLY A 334 -13.28 -16.62 -13.07
CA GLY A 334 -12.30 -17.50 -12.45
C GLY A 334 -10.85 -17.15 -12.78
N ILE A 335 -10.57 -15.93 -13.24
CA ILE A 335 -9.23 -15.51 -13.65
C ILE A 335 -8.49 -14.95 -12.44
N TYR A 336 -7.44 -15.65 -12.01
CA TYR A 336 -6.59 -15.25 -10.89
C TYR A 336 -5.10 -15.21 -11.29
N PRO A 337 -4.35 -14.13 -10.97
CA PRO A 337 -4.83 -12.92 -10.29
C PRO A 337 -5.84 -12.13 -11.14
N ALA A 338 -6.82 -11.50 -10.49
CA ALA A 338 -7.96 -10.85 -11.15
C ALA A 338 -7.62 -9.49 -11.79
N VAL A 339 -6.42 -9.37 -12.36
CA VAL A 339 -5.89 -8.15 -12.97
C VAL A 339 -6.61 -7.88 -14.28
N ASP A 340 -7.09 -6.64 -14.44
CA ASP A 340 -7.63 -6.14 -15.68
C ASP A 340 -6.47 -5.72 -16.61
N PRO A 341 -6.21 -6.44 -17.71
CA PRO A 341 -5.07 -6.19 -18.58
C PRO A 341 -5.21 -4.90 -19.41
N LEU A 342 -6.44 -4.38 -19.57
CA LEU A 342 -6.72 -3.20 -20.38
C LEU A 342 -6.68 -1.93 -19.53
N ARG A 343 -7.17 -2.01 -18.29
CA ARG A 343 -7.22 -0.87 -17.36
C ARG A 343 -5.93 -0.69 -16.54
N SER A 344 -5.18 -1.76 -16.29
CA SER A 344 -3.89 -1.67 -15.59
C SER A 344 -2.84 -1.01 -16.47
N THR A 345 -2.00 -0.15 -15.88
CA THR A 345 -0.98 0.64 -16.62
C THR A 345 0.29 0.81 -15.79
N SER A 346 1.39 1.14 -16.46
CA SER A 346 2.66 1.50 -15.82
C SER A 346 3.33 2.60 -16.63
N ARG A 347 3.92 3.59 -15.96
CA ARG A 347 4.76 4.62 -16.59
C ARG A 347 5.98 4.02 -17.28
N MET A 348 6.38 2.81 -16.89
CA MET A 348 7.49 2.08 -17.51
C MET A 348 7.11 1.39 -18.81
N MET A 349 5.86 1.45 -19.28
CA MET A 349 5.46 0.93 -20.58
C MET A 349 5.97 1.84 -21.72
N ASP A 350 7.29 2.01 -21.79
CA ASP A 350 8.03 2.79 -22.79
C ASP A 350 9.12 1.90 -23.41
N ARG A 351 9.24 1.99 -24.74
CA ARG A 351 10.21 1.25 -25.55
C ARG A 351 11.68 1.45 -25.10
N ARG A 352 12.02 2.61 -24.55
CA ARG A 352 13.38 2.94 -24.09
C ARG A 352 13.72 2.26 -22.76
N ILE A 353 12.71 1.94 -21.94
CA ILE A 353 12.90 1.33 -20.62
C ILE A 353 12.81 -0.20 -20.74
N LEU A 354 11.75 -0.72 -21.38
CA LEU A 354 11.52 -2.17 -21.52
C LEU A 354 12.32 -2.82 -22.64
N GLY A 355 12.80 -2.03 -23.59
CA GLY A 355 13.30 -2.52 -24.87
C GLY A 355 12.18 -2.82 -25.87
N GLU A 356 12.56 -2.95 -27.15
CA GLU A 356 11.60 -3.09 -28.25
C GLU A 356 10.82 -4.40 -28.19
N ARG A 357 11.48 -5.50 -27.79
CA ARG A 357 10.87 -6.83 -27.78
C ARG A 357 9.68 -6.88 -26.81
N HIS A 358 9.92 -6.52 -25.55
CA HIS A 358 8.89 -6.53 -24.51
C HIS A 358 7.76 -5.56 -24.85
N TYR A 359 8.07 -4.32 -25.21
CA TYR A 359 7.06 -3.31 -25.56
C TYR A 359 6.14 -3.77 -26.71
N ARG A 360 6.72 -4.31 -27.79
CA ARG A 360 5.95 -4.81 -28.95
C ARG A 360 5.03 -5.97 -28.55
N ILE A 361 5.52 -6.93 -27.78
CA ILE A 361 4.73 -8.09 -27.35
C ILE A 361 3.59 -7.65 -26.44
N ALA A 362 3.87 -6.80 -25.43
CA ALA A 362 2.86 -6.29 -24.52
C ALA A 362 1.76 -5.50 -25.25
N ARG A 363 2.12 -4.69 -26.25
CA ARG A 363 1.16 -3.98 -27.10
C ARG A 363 0.28 -4.94 -27.90
N ALA A 364 0.88 -5.91 -28.59
CA ALA A 364 0.14 -6.88 -29.38
C ALA A 364 -0.81 -7.73 -28.52
N VAL A 365 -0.40 -8.12 -27.30
CA VAL A 365 -1.28 -8.82 -26.35
C VAL A 365 -2.46 -7.93 -25.94
N ARG A 366 -2.23 -6.65 -25.62
CA ARG A 366 -3.32 -5.71 -25.31
C ARG A 366 -4.28 -5.52 -26.48
N GLU A 367 -3.77 -5.43 -27.71
CA GLU A 367 -4.60 -5.30 -28.92
C GLU A 367 -5.52 -6.51 -29.12
N HIS A 368 -5.00 -7.74 -28.95
CA HIS A 368 -5.83 -8.95 -29.03
C HIS A 368 -6.91 -8.99 -27.94
N LEU A 369 -6.55 -8.64 -26.71
CA LEU A 369 -7.50 -8.61 -25.59
C LEU A 369 -8.55 -7.50 -25.75
N ALA A 370 -8.17 -6.33 -26.29
CA ALA A 370 -9.10 -5.24 -26.58
C ALA A 370 -10.07 -5.63 -27.70
N ARG A 371 -9.57 -6.22 -28.79
CA ARG A 371 -10.39 -6.71 -29.89
C ARG A 371 -11.37 -7.79 -29.43
N TYR A 372 -10.93 -8.69 -28.56
CA TYR A 372 -11.82 -9.66 -27.93
C TYR A 372 -12.92 -8.99 -27.10
N ALA A 373 -12.59 -7.98 -26.29
CA ALA A 373 -13.58 -7.26 -25.50
C ALA A 373 -14.62 -6.52 -26.38
N GLU A 374 -14.21 -5.92 -27.50
CA GLU A 374 -15.12 -5.29 -28.47
C GLU A 374 -16.12 -6.29 -29.09
N LEU A 375 -15.68 -7.52 -29.30
CA LEU A 375 -16.48 -8.57 -29.94
C LEU A 375 -17.27 -9.42 -28.94
N GLU A 376 -17.07 -9.27 -27.63
CA GLU A 376 -17.68 -10.10 -26.59
C GLU A 376 -19.21 -10.05 -26.65
N ASP A 377 -19.79 -8.85 -26.82
CA ASP A 377 -21.25 -8.66 -26.92
C ASP A 377 -21.83 -9.29 -28.18
N ILE A 378 -21.12 -9.20 -29.31
CA ILE A 378 -21.52 -9.81 -30.58
C ILE A 378 -21.51 -11.33 -30.45
N ILE A 379 -20.45 -11.88 -29.87
CA ILE A 379 -20.32 -13.33 -29.63
C ILE A 379 -21.44 -13.83 -28.70
N ALA A 380 -21.79 -13.07 -27.67
CA ALA A 380 -22.84 -13.43 -26.73
C ALA A 380 -24.25 -13.44 -27.38
N MET A 381 -24.51 -12.54 -28.34
CA MET A 381 -25.81 -12.44 -29.01
C MET A 381 -25.97 -13.35 -30.23
N LEU A 382 -24.93 -13.44 -31.06
CA LEU A 382 -24.98 -14.07 -32.40
C LEU A 382 -24.14 -15.35 -32.49
N GLY A 383 -23.25 -15.60 -31.54
CA GLY A 383 -22.30 -16.70 -31.57
C GLY A 383 -20.98 -16.36 -32.30
N ILE A 384 -19.94 -17.13 -32.01
CA ILE A 384 -18.60 -16.92 -32.59
C ILE A 384 -18.57 -17.22 -34.10
N GLU A 385 -19.53 -17.99 -34.60
CA GLU A 385 -19.66 -18.39 -36.00
C GLU A 385 -20.12 -17.24 -36.92
N GLU A 386 -20.51 -16.10 -36.39
CA GLU A 386 -20.89 -14.92 -37.18
C GLU A 386 -19.71 -13.96 -37.40
N LEU A 387 -18.59 -14.20 -36.72
CA LEU A 387 -17.38 -13.39 -36.90
C LEU A 387 -16.64 -13.74 -38.20
N SER A 388 -15.87 -12.77 -38.71
CA SER A 388 -14.94 -13.00 -39.81
C SER A 388 -13.88 -14.04 -39.44
N ALA A 389 -13.31 -14.74 -40.42
CA ALA A 389 -12.28 -15.75 -40.15
C ALA A 389 -10.99 -15.19 -39.51
N GLU A 390 -10.75 -13.89 -39.64
CA GLU A 390 -9.66 -13.17 -38.98
C GLU A 390 -10.02 -12.84 -37.52
N ASP A 391 -11.20 -12.26 -37.30
CA ASP A 391 -11.68 -11.95 -35.94
C ASP A 391 -11.82 -13.21 -35.08
N ARG A 392 -12.28 -14.34 -35.65
CA ARG A 392 -12.33 -15.62 -34.92
C ARG A 392 -10.95 -16.03 -34.42
N ARG A 393 -9.91 -15.94 -35.26
CA ARG A 393 -8.54 -16.28 -34.87
C ARG A 393 -8.01 -15.37 -33.77
N ILE A 394 -8.27 -14.06 -33.87
CA ILE A 394 -7.88 -13.09 -32.84
C ILE A 394 -8.57 -13.42 -31.51
N VAL A 395 -9.89 -13.67 -31.54
CA VAL A 395 -10.69 -14.02 -30.35
C VAL A 395 -10.21 -15.32 -29.70
N GLU A 396 -9.99 -16.37 -30.48
CA GLU A 396 -9.50 -17.65 -29.96
C GLU A 396 -8.12 -17.51 -29.29
N ARG A 397 -7.20 -16.77 -29.93
CA ARG A 397 -5.89 -16.47 -29.34
C ARG A 397 -6.00 -15.59 -28.09
N ALA A 398 -6.88 -14.59 -28.10
CA ALA A 398 -7.12 -13.72 -26.96
C ALA A 398 -7.68 -14.50 -25.75
N ARG A 399 -8.60 -15.45 -25.97
CA ARG A 399 -9.13 -16.33 -24.91
C ARG A 399 -8.03 -17.21 -24.32
N ARG A 400 -7.18 -17.82 -25.16
CA ARG A 400 -6.01 -18.59 -24.70
C ARG A 400 -5.01 -17.73 -23.93
N LEU A 401 -4.69 -16.53 -24.43
CA LEU A 401 -3.83 -15.56 -23.75
C LEU A 401 -4.41 -15.16 -22.39
N GLN A 402 -5.71 -14.86 -22.30
CA GLN A 402 -6.37 -14.52 -21.05
C GLN A 402 -6.27 -15.66 -20.03
N ARG A 403 -6.42 -16.92 -20.47
CA ARG A 403 -6.20 -18.09 -19.61
C ARG A 403 -4.73 -18.25 -19.23
N TYR A 404 -3.80 -18.07 -20.16
CA TYR A 404 -2.36 -18.13 -19.89
C TYR A 404 -1.90 -17.07 -18.87
N LEU A 405 -2.51 -15.89 -18.84
CA LEU A 405 -2.16 -14.85 -17.86
C LEU A 405 -2.58 -15.19 -16.42
N THR A 406 -3.37 -16.25 -16.22
CA THR A 406 -3.61 -16.81 -14.88
C THR A 406 -2.37 -17.52 -14.36
N GLN A 407 -2.21 -17.55 -13.04
CA GLN A 407 -1.02 -18.13 -12.43
C GLN A 407 -1.35 -18.70 -11.04
N PRO A 408 -0.96 -19.95 -10.74
CA PRO A 408 -1.07 -20.50 -9.40
C PRO A 408 -0.02 -19.84 -8.50
N PHE A 409 -0.47 -19.23 -7.41
CA PHE A 409 0.39 -18.54 -6.45
C PHE A 409 0.88 -19.46 -5.35
N GLN A 410 2.11 -19.24 -4.90
CA GLN A 410 2.74 -20.06 -3.86
C GLN A 410 2.01 -19.90 -2.52
N VAL A 411 1.57 -18.67 -2.20
CA VAL A 411 0.94 -18.37 -0.90
C VAL A 411 -0.43 -19.03 -0.69
N VAL A 412 -1.08 -19.51 -1.76
CA VAL A 412 -2.37 -20.22 -1.70
C VAL A 412 -2.26 -21.69 -2.12
N ALA A 413 -1.04 -22.22 -2.27
CA ALA A 413 -0.82 -23.59 -2.74
C ALA A 413 -1.48 -24.64 -1.84
N GLU A 414 -1.41 -24.46 -0.52
CA GLU A 414 -2.04 -25.37 0.46
C GLU A 414 -3.57 -25.39 0.33
N HIS A 415 -4.18 -24.24 0.09
CA HIS A 415 -5.63 -24.09 -0.02
C HIS A 415 -6.18 -24.52 -1.39
N SER A 416 -5.42 -24.25 -2.45
CA SER A 416 -5.83 -24.55 -3.83
C SER A 416 -5.50 -25.97 -4.27
N GLY A 417 -4.55 -26.64 -3.60
CA GLY A 417 -4.02 -27.93 -4.01
C GLY A 417 -3.15 -27.89 -5.28
N MET A 418 -2.87 -26.68 -5.81
CA MET A 418 -2.01 -26.46 -6.97
C MET A 418 -0.66 -25.94 -6.51
N ALA A 419 0.43 -26.51 -7.04
CA ALA A 419 1.77 -26.00 -6.77
C ALA A 419 1.92 -24.58 -7.35
N GLY A 420 2.45 -23.66 -6.55
CA GLY A 420 2.75 -22.31 -7.01
C GLY A 420 3.80 -22.31 -8.12
N ALA A 421 3.69 -21.36 -9.04
CA ALA A 421 4.62 -21.19 -10.14
C ALA A 421 5.09 -19.74 -10.20
N SER A 422 6.41 -19.53 -10.26
CA SER A 422 7.02 -18.23 -10.59
C SER A 422 7.60 -18.32 -11.99
N VAL A 423 7.27 -17.36 -12.86
CA VAL A 423 7.60 -17.42 -14.29
C VAL A 423 8.57 -16.27 -14.63
N PRO A 424 9.79 -16.57 -15.12
CA PRO A 424 10.71 -15.53 -15.57
C PRO A 424 10.12 -14.70 -16.72
N LEU A 425 10.47 -13.41 -16.77
CA LEU A 425 10.00 -12.49 -17.81
C LEU A 425 10.30 -12.99 -19.23
N GLU A 426 11.53 -13.46 -19.50
CA GLU A 426 11.89 -13.95 -20.84
C GLU A 426 11.00 -15.11 -21.29
N ARG A 427 10.64 -16.02 -20.38
CA ARG A 427 9.72 -17.11 -20.69
C ARG A 427 8.31 -16.60 -20.97
N THR A 428 7.87 -15.61 -20.20
CA THR A 428 6.58 -14.94 -20.43
C THR A 428 6.52 -14.31 -21.82
N LEU A 429 7.60 -13.65 -22.25
CA LEU A 429 7.71 -13.04 -23.57
C LEU A 429 7.70 -14.10 -24.70
N ASP A 430 8.45 -15.19 -24.55
CA ASP A 430 8.50 -16.28 -25.52
C ASP A 430 7.12 -16.93 -25.71
N ASP A 431 6.41 -17.19 -24.61
CA ASP A 431 5.10 -17.83 -24.62
C ASP A 431 4.06 -16.89 -25.25
N CYS A 432 4.04 -15.61 -24.86
CA CYS A 432 3.16 -14.61 -25.48
C CYS A 432 3.42 -14.43 -26.98
N GLU A 433 4.69 -14.39 -27.39
CA GLU A 433 5.06 -14.36 -28.81
C GLU A 433 4.59 -15.64 -29.54
N GLY A 434 4.62 -16.80 -28.85
CA GLY A 434 4.06 -18.04 -29.38
C GLY A 434 2.56 -18.02 -29.59
N PHE A 435 1.79 -17.46 -28.65
CA PHE A 435 0.35 -17.27 -28.82
C PHE A 435 0.04 -16.33 -29.99
N LEU A 436 0.75 -15.20 -30.07
CA LEU A 436 0.57 -14.22 -31.15
C LEU A 436 0.93 -14.80 -32.53
N ALA A 437 1.96 -15.65 -32.60
CA ALA A 437 2.38 -16.34 -33.82
C ALA A 437 1.50 -17.56 -34.19
N GLY A 438 0.63 -18.02 -33.28
CA GLY A 438 -0.23 -19.19 -33.48
C GLY A 438 0.40 -20.55 -33.18
N ARG A 439 1.54 -20.60 -32.49
CA ARG A 439 2.19 -21.87 -32.09
C ARG A 439 1.32 -22.73 -31.17
N PHE A 440 0.41 -22.09 -30.44
CA PHE A 440 -0.48 -22.72 -29.47
C PHE A 440 -1.94 -22.80 -29.95
N ASP A 441 -2.21 -22.59 -31.24
CA ASP A 441 -3.58 -22.59 -31.78
C ASP A 441 -4.27 -23.97 -31.71
N THR A 442 -3.49 -25.05 -31.57
CA THR A 442 -4.01 -26.42 -31.41
C THR A 442 -4.39 -26.76 -29.97
N LEU A 443 -3.94 -25.97 -28.98
CA LEU A 443 -4.25 -26.20 -27.58
C LEU A 443 -5.67 -25.77 -27.24
N ALA A 444 -6.29 -26.48 -26.30
CA ALA A 444 -7.56 -26.04 -25.72
C ALA A 444 -7.32 -24.88 -24.75
N GLU A 445 -8.34 -24.06 -24.51
CA GLU A 445 -8.27 -22.96 -23.54
C GLU A 445 -7.98 -23.45 -22.12
N SER A 446 -8.47 -24.64 -21.76
CA SER A 446 -8.23 -25.29 -20.47
C SER A 446 -6.75 -25.60 -20.25
N ASP A 447 -6.01 -25.93 -21.32
CA ASP A 447 -4.60 -26.31 -21.25
C ASP A 447 -3.71 -25.09 -20.93
N CYS A 448 -4.24 -23.89 -21.13
CA CYS A 448 -3.56 -22.62 -20.83
C CYS A 448 -3.89 -22.10 -19.42
N TYR A 449 -4.85 -22.69 -18.72
CA TYR A 449 -5.35 -22.17 -17.44
C TYR A 449 -4.51 -22.67 -16.25
N MET A 450 -4.19 -21.76 -15.32
CA MET A 450 -3.42 -22.00 -14.09
C MET A 450 -2.09 -22.73 -14.34
N GLN A 451 -1.46 -22.45 -15.47
CA GLN A 451 -0.12 -22.96 -15.78
C GLN A 451 0.97 -21.97 -15.33
N GLY A 452 2.19 -22.47 -15.15
CA GLY A 452 3.39 -21.62 -15.06
C GLY A 452 3.76 -21.11 -16.45
N ALA A 453 4.87 -21.63 -16.97
CA ALA A 453 5.26 -21.47 -18.37
C ALA A 453 4.54 -22.50 -19.27
N MET A 454 4.31 -22.17 -20.53
CA MET A 454 3.80 -23.14 -21.50
C MET A 454 4.86 -24.21 -21.78
N PRO A 455 4.48 -25.47 -22.09
CA PRO A 455 5.43 -26.47 -22.56
C PRO A 455 6.09 -26.03 -23.88
N ALA A 456 7.37 -26.38 -24.03
CA ALA A 456 8.19 -25.99 -25.19
C ALA A 456 7.76 -26.65 -26.50
#